data_AF-X1A1H6-F1
#
_entry.id   AF-X1A1H6-F1
#
_cell.length_a   1.000
_cell.length_b   1.000
_cell.length_c   1.000
_cell.angle_alpha   90.00
_cell.angle_beta   90.00
_cell.angle_gamma   90.00
#
_symmetry.space_group_name_H-M   'P 1'
#
loop_
_entity.id
_entity.type
_entity.pdbx_description
1 polymer ?
#
loop_
_entity_poly.entity_id
_entity_poly.type
_entity_poly.pdbx_seq_one_letter_code
_entity_poly.pdbx_strand_id
1 'polypeptide(L)'
;MHQGLINMNEIVLGCHYLRNLNTLFSITLRGDLPAYLVKGNPNLSPQSIELLGFEKRAKRLGVYDRLINANIIPHGGGYVFPDILTINKVIEVERKRYFEVEMQNDRGKKIISEVRELAYEYRGRNVVLRALEIGIIDIVAKLIPQYVLKI
;
A
#
# COMPACT_ATOMS: atom_id res chain seq x y z
N MET A 1 4.01 2.65 -14.97
CA MET A 1 2.67 2.05 -15.14
C MET A 1 2.33 1.31 -13.85
N HIS A 2 1.17 1.60 -13.22
CA HIS A 2 0.72 0.93 -11.98
C HIS A 2 0.06 -0.44 -12.25
N GLN A 3 -0.25 -0.73 -13.52
CA GLN A 3 -0.83 -1.99 -13.97
C GLN A 3 -0.26 -2.32 -15.35
N GLY A 4 -0.12 -3.60 -15.70
CA GLY A 4 0.30 -4.00 -17.04
C GLY A 4 0.74 -5.45 -17.15
N LEU A 5 0.71 -6.00 -18.37
CA LEU A 5 1.26 -7.32 -18.68
C LEU A 5 2.78 -7.22 -18.79
N ILE A 6 3.50 -8.06 -18.05
CA ILE A 6 4.96 -8.08 -18.07
C ILE A 6 5.53 -9.31 -18.80
N ASN A 7 4.77 -10.41 -18.84
CA ASN A 7 5.07 -11.64 -19.58
C ASN A 7 3.76 -12.36 -19.99
N MET A 8 3.87 -13.42 -20.79
CA MET A 8 2.75 -14.32 -21.06
C MET A 8 2.24 -14.92 -19.74
N ASN A 9 0.97 -14.68 -19.42
CA ASN A 9 0.31 -15.05 -18.16
C ASN A 9 0.82 -14.33 -16.90
N GLU A 10 1.51 -13.19 -17.02
CA GLU A 10 1.94 -12.39 -15.87
C GLU A 10 1.46 -10.94 -15.98
N ILE A 11 0.66 -10.53 -15.00
CA ILE A 11 0.13 -9.17 -14.87
C ILE A 11 0.56 -8.55 -13.55
N VAL A 12 0.91 -7.27 -13.61
CA VAL A 12 1.15 -6.44 -12.43
C VAL A 12 -0.09 -5.58 -12.22
N LEU A 13 -0.62 -5.57 -11.00
CA LEU A 13 -1.82 -4.82 -10.64
C LEU A 13 -1.56 -3.99 -9.38
N GLY A 14 -1.72 -2.67 -9.49
CA GLY A 14 -1.53 -1.74 -8.37
C GLY A 14 -0.07 -1.58 -7.92
N CYS A 15 0.89 -2.03 -8.72
CA CYS A 15 2.31 -2.04 -8.38
C CYS A 15 3.16 -1.51 -9.53
N HIS A 16 4.32 -0.96 -9.20
CA HIS A 16 5.36 -0.68 -10.18
C HIS A 16 6.23 -1.93 -10.35
N TYR A 17 6.42 -2.38 -11.60
CA TYR A 17 7.38 -3.44 -11.94
C TYR A 17 8.74 -2.84 -12.27
N LEU A 18 9.80 -3.47 -11.76
CA LEU A 18 11.15 -2.93 -11.83
C LEU A 18 12.13 -3.93 -12.40
N ARG A 19 12.94 -3.45 -13.34
CA ARG A 19 14.05 -4.21 -13.92
C ARG A 19 15.41 -3.87 -13.30
N ASN A 20 15.53 -2.75 -12.56
CA ASN A 20 16.80 -2.26 -12.02
C ASN A 20 16.63 -1.68 -10.59
N LEU A 21 17.52 -2.07 -9.67
CA LEU A 21 17.57 -1.65 -8.26
C LEU A 21 18.00 -0.18 -8.05
N ASN A 22 18.59 0.47 -9.06
CA ASN A 22 18.97 1.88 -9.02
C ASN A 22 17.88 2.82 -9.56
N THR A 23 16.69 2.29 -9.86
CA THR A 23 15.57 3.10 -10.32
C THR A 23 15.08 4.01 -9.20
N LEU A 24 14.86 5.30 -9.50
CA LEU A 24 14.21 6.24 -8.59
C LEU A 24 12.69 6.18 -8.75
N PHE A 25 11.98 6.32 -7.65
CA PHE A 25 10.52 6.32 -7.60
C PHE A 25 10.01 7.67 -7.19
N SER A 26 8.94 8.11 -7.85
CA SER A 26 8.14 9.22 -7.36
C SER A 26 7.10 8.72 -6.37
N ILE A 27 7.13 9.20 -5.13
CA ILE A 27 5.96 9.17 -4.25
C ILE A 27 5.26 10.51 -4.45
N THR A 28 4.18 10.48 -5.22
CA THR A 28 3.38 11.68 -5.49
C THR A 28 2.26 11.76 -4.46
N LEU A 29 2.18 12.89 -3.77
CA LEU A 29 1.12 13.16 -2.79
C LEU A 29 -0.03 13.94 -3.44
N ARG A 30 -0.97 14.44 -2.62
CA ARG A 30 -2.00 15.38 -3.08
C ARG A 30 -1.32 16.61 -3.70
N GLY A 31 -1.98 17.26 -4.65
CA GLY A 31 -1.36 18.29 -5.49
C GLY A 31 -0.81 19.52 -4.75
N ASP A 32 -1.28 19.78 -3.54
CA ASP A 32 -0.84 20.83 -2.61
C ASP A 32 0.33 20.38 -1.70
N LEU A 33 0.75 19.12 -1.79
CA LEU A 33 1.83 18.55 -1.01
C LEU A 33 3.06 18.26 -1.88
N PRO A 34 4.27 18.23 -1.29
CA PRO A 34 5.47 17.83 -2.00
C PRO A 34 5.36 16.42 -2.57
N ALA A 35 6.01 16.20 -3.71
CA ALA A 35 6.35 14.87 -4.20
C ALA A 35 7.79 14.53 -3.81
N TYR A 36 8.13 13.25 -3.80
CA TYR A 36 9.45 12.78 -3.38
C TYR A 36 10.02 11.83 -4.41
N LEU A 37 11.29 12.02 -4.77
CA LEU A 37 12.07 10.99 -5.45
C LEU A 37 12.77 10.15 -4.40
N VAL A 38 12.57 8.84 -4.46
CA VAL A 38 13.07 7.90 -3.46
C VAL A 38 13.75 6.70 -4.11
N LYS A 39 14.64 6.04 -3.37
CA LYS A 39 15.15 4.71 -3.67
C LYS A 39 14.53 3.73 -2.67
N GLY A 40 14.11 2.55 -3.14
CA GLY A 40 13.52 1.52 -2.27
C GLY A 40 14.57 0.56 -1.71
N ASN A 41 14.43 0.18 -0.44
CA ASN A 41 15.30 -0.78 0.24
C ASN A 41 14.56 -2.11 0.47
N PRO A 42 15.26 -3.26 0.41
CA PRO A 42 14.68 -4.57 0.74
C PRO A 42 13.96 -4.52 2.10
N ASN A 43 12.72 -4.99 2.16
CA ASN A 43 11.84 -4.68 3.28
C ASN A 43 11.03 -5.84 3.87
N LEU A 44 11.18 -7.05 3.32
CA LEU A 44 10.57 -8.26 3.88
C LEU A 44 11.66 -9.22 4.33
N SER A 45 11.89 -9.28 5.64
CA SER A 45 12.73 -10.30 6.28
C SER A 45 11.89 -11.53 6.69
N PRO A 46 12.48 -12.70 6.95
CA PRO A 46 11.73 -13.86 7.44
C PRO A 46 10.91 -13.52 8.70
N GLN A 47 11.49 -12.73 9.60
CA GLN A 47 10.84 -12.27 10.84
C GLN A 47 9.63 -11.37 10.54
N SER A 48 9.76 -10.41 9.62
CA SER A 48 8.64 -9.55 9.22
C SER A 48 7.53 -10.36 8.53
N ILE A 49 7.88 -11.34 7.71
CA ILE A 49 6.93 -12.22 7.02
C ILE A 49 6.12 -13.06 8.02
N GLU A 50 6.80 -13.57 9.05
CA GLU A 50 6.17 -14.30 10.14
C GLU A 50 5.24 -13.38 10.96
N LEU A 51 5.73 -12.21 11.38
CA LEU A 51 4.95 -11.22 12.15
C LEU A 51 3.68 -10.76 11.42
N LEU A 52 3.76 -10.59 10.10
CA LEU A 52 2.61 -10.25 9.25
C LEU A 52 1.63 -11.42 9.03
N GLY A 53 1.96 -12.62 9.52
CA GLY A 53 1.14 -13.82 9.36
C GLY A 53 1.14 -14.40 7.95
N PHE A 54 2.10 -14.01 7.09
CA PHE A 54 2.13 -14.42 5.69
C PHE A 54 2.83 -15.75 5.46
N GLU A 55 3.73 -16.15 6.35
CA GLU A 55 4.64 -17.28 6.16
C GLU A 55 3.92 -18.60 5.76
N LYS A 56 2.98 -19.08 6.57
CA LYS A 56 2.29 -20.37 6.33
C LYS A 56 1.58 -20.38 4.98
N ARG A 57 0.90 -19.28 4.64
CA ARG A 57 0.17 -19.14 3.37
C ARG A 57 1.14 -19.05 2.19
N ALA A 58 2.20 -18.28 2.32
CA ALA A 58 3.20 -18.09 1.26
C ALA A 58 3.93 -19.39 0.92
N LYS A 59 4.32 -20.18 1.94
CA LYS A 59 4.93 -21.51 1.77
C LYS A 59 3.96 -22.48 1.08
N ARG A 60 2.72 -22.58 1.55
CA ARG A 60 1.68 -23.44 0.94
C ARG A 60 1.42 -23.12 -0.54
N LEU A 61 1.51 -21.84 -0.91
CA LEU A 61 1.30 -21.37 -2.29
C LEU A 61 2.59 -21.37 -3.14
N GLY A 62 3.75 -21.75 -2.58
CA GLY A 62 5.03 -21.75 -3.29
C GLY A 62 5.55 -20.36 -3.65
N VAL A 63 5.13 -19.30 -2.95
CA VAL A 63 5.52 -17.90 -3.24
C VAL A 63 6.41 -17.27 -2.18
N TYR A 64 6.88 -18.06 -1.19
CA TYR A 64 7.71 -17.57 -0.09
C TYR A 64 8.99 -16.88 -0.59
N ASP A 65 9.69 -17.50 -1.56
CA ASP A 65 10.92 -16.93 -2.13
C ASP A 65 10.66 -15.66 -2.94
N ARG A 66 9.48 -15.51 -3.54
CA ARG A 66 9.10 -14.25 -4.20
C ARG A 66 8.87 -13.15 -3.17
N LEU A 67 8.35 -13.51 -2.01
CA LEU A 67 7.98 -12.59 -0.95
C LEU A 67 9.22 -12.09 -0.19
N ILE A 68 10.19 -12.96 0.11
CA ILE A 68 11.46 -12.55 0.74
C ILE A 68 12.31 -11.65 -0.17
N ASN A 69 12.22 -11.84 -1.48
CA ASN A 69 12.95 -11.05 -2.46
C ASN A 69 12.16 -9.82 -2.96
N ALA A 70 10.98 -9.55 -2.40
CA ALA A 70 10.19 -8.39 -2.77
C ALA A 70 10.73 -7.12 -2.10
N ASN A 71 10.71 -6.02 -2.86
CA ASN A 71 11.00 -4.68 -2.38
C ASN A 71 9.77 -3.81 -2.66
N ILE A 72 8.94 -3.63 -1.63
CA ILE A 72 7.65 -2.97 -1.71
C ILE A 72 7.75 -1.58 -1.08
N ILE A 73 7.40 -0.55 -1.83
CA ILE A 73 7.38 0.83 -1.33
C ILE A 73 6.00 1.46 -1.57
N PRO A 74 5.60 2.48 -0.80
CA PRO A 74 4.37 3.22 -1.07
C PRO A 74 4.44 3.94 -2.42
N HIS A 75 3.34 3.93 -3.17
CA HIS A 75 3.24 4.66 -4.44
C HIS A 75 2.65 6.08 -4.28
N GLY A 76 1.96 6.34 -3.16
CA GLY A 76 1.26 7.60 -2.90
C GLY A 76 0.89 7.75 -1.43
N GLY A 77 0.20 8.84 -1.10
CA GLY A 77 -0.12 9.19 0.29
C GLY A 77 -1.33 8.48 0.88
N GLY A 78 -2.10 7.75 0.08
CA GLY A 78 -3.19 6.89 0.56
C GLY A 78 -4.34 7.62 1.27
N TYR A 79 -5.41 6.86 1.50
CA TYR A 79 -6.61 7.35 2.19
C TYR A 79 -6.72 6.75 3.59
N VAL A 80 -7.41 7.46 4.48
CA VAL A 80 -7.82 6.96 5.79
C VAL A 80 -9.31 7.24 5.98
N PHE A 81 -10.01 6.28 6.57
CA PHE A 81 -11.41 6.45 6.95
C PHE A 81 -11.42 6.82 8.42
N PRO A 82 -11.63 8.10 8.78
CA PRO A 82 -11.50 8.55 10.17
C PRO A 82 -12.45 7.77 11.09
N ASP A 83 -13.65 7.45 10.63
CA ASP A 83 -14.63 6.75 11.45
C ASP A 83 -14.36 5.25 11.65
N ILE A 84 -13.40 4.65 10.92
CA ILE A 84 -13.10 3.22 10.98
C ILE A 84 -11.76 3.00 11.68
N LEU A 85 -11.79 2.29 12.81
CA LEU A 85 -10.60 1.94 13.58
C LEU A 85 -9.84 0.75 12.96
N THR A 86 -10.55 -0.36 12.73
CA THR A 86 -9.95 -1.59 12.18
C THR A 86 -10.98 -2.47 11.47
N ILE A 87 -10.49 -3.45 10.72
CA ILE A 87 -11.27 -4.54 10.16
C ILE A 87 -11.14 -5.74 11.11
N ASN A 88 -12.24 -6.17 11.71
CA ASN A 88 -12.27 -7.32 12.60
C ASN A 88 -12.27 -8.64 11.83
N LYS A 89 -13.07 -8.71 10.77
CA LYS A 89 -13.26 -9.94 9.99
C LYS A 89 -13.67 -9.65 8.55
N VAL A 90 -13.18 -10.50 7.65
CA VAL A 90 -13.66 -10.60 6.28
C VAL A 90 -14.68 -11.74 6.19
N ILE A 91 -15.86 -11.45 5.67
CA ILE A 91 -16.96 -12.40 5.49
C ILE A 91 -17.19 -12.58 3.98
N GLU A 92 -17.19 -13.82 3.49
CA GLU A 92 -17.43 -14.12 2.08
C GLU A 92 -18.71 -14.94 1.93
N VAL A 93 -19.69 -14.42 1.18
CA VAL A 93 -21.00 -15.05 0.92
C VAL A 93 -21.32 -14.86 -0.55
N GLU A 94 -21.67 -15.95 -1.26
CA GLU A 94 -22.10 -15.89 -2.67
C GLU A 94 -21.16 -15.08 -3.58
N ARG A 95 -19.84 -15.24 -3.41
CA ARG A 95 -18.77 -14.49 -4.12
C ARG A 95 -18.75 -12.98 -3.84
N LYS A 96 -19.50 -12.49 -2.86
CA LYS A 96 -19.40 -11.14 -2.32
C LYS A 96 -18.53 -11.15 -1.07
N ARG A 97 -17.85 -10.02 -0.85
CA ARG A 97 -17.01 -9.80 0.32
C ARG A 97 -17.59 -8.67 1.15
N TYR A 98 -17.72 -8.93 2.44
CA TYR A 98 -18.14 -7.98 3.46
C TYR A 98 -17.05 -7.85 4.52
N PHE A 99 -17.00 -6.70 5.16
CA PHE A 99 -16.01 -6.36 6.17
C PHE A 99 -16.76 -5.96 7.44
N GLU A 100 -16.57 -6.72 8.51
CA GLU A 100 -16.94 -6.28 9.85
C GLU A 100 -15.86 -5.29 10.31
N VAL A 101 -16.24 -4.04 10.52
CA VAL A 101 -15.37 -2.95 10.94
C VAL A 101 -15.72 -2.47 12.34
N GLU A 102 -14.70 -2.09 13.09
CA GLU A 102 -14.84 -1.38 14.37
C GLU A 102 -14.82 0.12 14.13
N MET A 103 -15.76 0.84 14.72
CA MET A 103 -15.89 2.29 14.56
C MET A 103 -15.07 3.03 15.62
N GLN A 104 -14.43 4.15 15.26
CA GLN A 104 -13.57 4.91 16.19
C GLN A 104 -14.33 5.54 17.37
N ASN A 105 -15.63 5.79 17.22
CA ASN A 105 -16.44 6.53 18.18
C ASN A 105 -17.14 5.66 19.24
N ASP A 106 -16.61 4.47 19.55
CA ASP A 106 -17.19 3.46 20.46
C ASP A 106 -18.62 3.01 20.10
N ARG A 107 -19.16 3.37 18.93
CA ARG A 107 -20.55 3.03 18.51
C ARG A 107 -20.71 1.62 17.92
N GLY A 108 -19.87 0.69 18.35
CA GLY A 108 -19.98 -0.73 18.00
C GLY A 108 -19.42 -1.08 16.61
N LYS A 109 -19.90 -2.21 16.08
CA LYS A 109 -19.40 -2.82 14.85
C LYS A 109 -20.35 -2.53 13.68
N LYS A 110 -19.80 -2.33 12.49
CA LYS A 110 -20.58 -2.18 11.25
C LYS A 110 -20.15 -3.21 10.22
N ILE A 111 -21.07 -3.66 9.39
CA ILE A 111 -20.75 -4.47 8.21
C ILE A 111 -20.83 -3.56 6.98
N ILE A 112 -19.75 -3.51 6.20
CA ILE A 112 -19.68 -2.75 4.95
C ILE A 112 -19.23 -3.67 3.80
N SER A 113 -19.71 -3.41 2.59
CA SER A 113 -19.26 -4.10 1.37
C SER A 113 -18.48 -3.19 0.42
N GLU A 114 -18.63 -1.87 0.57
CA GLU A 114 -17.94 -0.86 -0.20
C GLU A 114 -17.62 0.37 0.64
N VAL A 115 -16.68 1.18 0.16
CA VAL A 115 -16.17 2.37 0.84
C VAL A 115 -16.30 3.64 0.02
N ARG A 116 -16.94 3.57 -1.16
CA ARG A 116 -17.02 4.70 -2.11
C ARG A 116 -17.73 5.91 -1.53
N GLU A 117 -18.81 5.67 -0.80
CA GLU A 117 -19.66 6.70 -0.18
C GLU A 117 -19.20 7.08 1.23
N LEU A 118 -18.12 6.50 1.74
CA LEU A 118 -17.61 6.83 3.07
C LEU A 118 -16.74 8.08 3.00
N ALA A 119 -16.90 8.96 3.99
CA ALA A 119 -15.99 10.08 4.18
C ALA A 119 -14.57 9.55 4.41
N TYR A 120 -13.60 10.13 3.71
CA TYR A 120 -12.19 9.77 3.84
C TYR A 120 -11.32 11.01 3.86
N GLU A 121 -10.16 10.86 4.50
CA GLU A 121 -9.10 11.85 4.52
C GLU A 121 -7.86 11.32 3.82
N TYR A 122 -6.89 12.20 3.60
CA TYR A 122 -5.61 11.86 2.98
C TYR A 122 -4.52 11.71 4.04
N ARG A 123 -3.80 10.58 4.07
CA ARG A 123 -2.73 10.39 5.08
C ARG A 123 -1.52 11.30 4.83
N GLY A 124 -1.39 11.82 3.61
CA GLY A 124 -0.43 12.88 3.30
C GLY A 124 1.01 12.44 3.48
N ARG A 125 1.80 13.33 4.08
CA ARG A 125 3.25 13.12 4.29
C ARG A 125 3.54 11.99 5.28
N ASN A 126 2.58 11.59 6.11
CA ASN A 126 2.79 10.53 7.10
C ASN A 126 3.22 9.21 6.45
N VAL A 127 2.75 8.90 5.24
CA VAL A 127 3.18 7.68 4.53
C VAL A 127 4.67 7.71 4.22
N VAL A 128 5.19 8.85 3.75
CA VAL A 128 6.61 9.03 3.44
C VAL A 128 7.44 9.00 4.71
N LEU A 129 6.99 9.70 5.76
CA LEU A 129 7.68 9.73 7.05
C LEU A 129 7.78 8.33 7.67
N ARG A 130 6.67 7.58 7.72
CA ARG A 130 6.69 6.20 8.22
C ARG A 130 7.59 5.31 7.39
N ALA A 131 7.54 5.41 6.06
CA ALA A 131 8.39 4.60 5.18
C ALA A 131 9.89 4.88 5.40
N LEU A 132 10.26 6.13 5.65
CA LEU A 132 11.62 6.52 6.03
C LEU A 132 11.98 5.97 7.42
N GLU A 133 11.10 6.10 8.40
CA GLU A 133 11.30 5.61 9.77
C GLU A 133 11.57 4.10 9.83
N ILE A 134 10.84 3.30 9.04
CA ILE A 134 11.05 1.84 8.98
C ILE A 134 12.14 1.42 7.98
N GLY A 135 12.86 2.39 7.38
CA GLY A 135 14.02 2.14 6.54
C GLY A 135 13.73 1.54 5.17
N ILE A 136 12.48 1.55 4.69
CA ILE A 136 12.11 0.93 3.41
C ILE A 136 12.37 1.83 2.20
N ILE A 137 12.68 3.11 2.43
CA ILE A 137 13.03 4.09 1.40
C ILE A 137 14.18 5.00 1.86
N ASP A 138 14.94 5.50 0.89
CA ASP A 138 15.84 6.64 1.02
C ASP A 138 15.31 7.80 0.16
N ILE A 139 15.22 9.01 0.73
CA ILE A 139 14.80 10.20 -0.02
C ILE A 139 15.99 10.74 -0.80
N VAL A 140 15.87 10.77 -2.12
CA VAL A 140 16.87 11.33 -3.04
C VAL A 140 16.60 12.81 -3.31
N ALA A 141 15.33 13.18 -3.50
CA ALA A 141 14.94 14.57 -3.70
C ALA A 141 13.52 14.85 -3.21
N LYS A 142 13.25 16.10 -2.85
CA LYS A 142 11.91 16.63 -2.58
C LYS A 142 11.53 17.60 -3.70
N LEU A 143 10.36 17.38 -4.29
CA LEU A 143 9.82 18.16 -5.39
C LEU A 143 8.62 18.98 -4.90
N ILE A 144 8.57 20.27 -5.25
CA ILE A 144 7.45 21.17 -4.91
C ILE A 144 6.62 21.36 -6.19
N PRO A 145 5.39 20.81 -6.26
CA PRO A 145 4.54 20.96 -7.43
C PRO A 145 4.25 22.44 -7.71
N GLN A 146 4.41 22.88 -8.95
CA GLN A 146 3.99 24.21 -9.42
C GLN A 146 2.61 24.15 -10.09
N TYR A 147 2.33 23.05 -10.78
CA TYR A 147 1.08 22.82 -11.50
C TYR A 147 0.67 21.36 -11.33
N VAL A 148 -0.64 21.11 -11.27
CA VAL A 148 -1.22 19.77 -11.18
C VAL A 148 -2.33 19.68 -12.21
N LEU A 149 -2.11 18.84 -13.22
CA LEU A 149 -3.13 18.52 -14.22
C LEU A 149 -3.82 17.22 -13.82
N LYS A 150 -5.12 17.27 -13.57
CA LYS A 150 -5.96 16.10 -13.33
C LYS A 150 -6.99 16.01 -14.45
N ILE A 151 -7.07 14.85 -15.09
CA ILE A 151 -8.04 14.51 -16.14
C ILE A 151 -9.14 13.66 -15.52
#